data_AF-A0A5N5TAL6-F1
#
_entry.id   AF-A0A5N5TAL6-F1
#
_cell.length_a   1.000
_cell.length_b   1.000
_cell.length_c   1.000
_cell.angle_alpha   90.00
_cell.angle_beta   90.00
_cell.angle_gamma   90.00
#
_symmetry.space_group_name_H-M   'P 1'
#
loop_
_entity.id
_entity.type
_entity.pdbx_description
1 polymer ?
#
loop_
_entity_poly.entity_id
_entity_poly.type
_entity_poly.pdbx_seq_one_letter_code
_entity_poly.pdbx_strand_id
1 'polypeptide(L)'
;MQSKDFSLTSFRTLNNSKFKKGVLDLLYFLPNEDVYSIAQTASIKRVIPENIQEAIDIILIYTPDLDRFFSYRRITSKILTQYLNVNNVILKGYTTNQHLISSIQELWASKFCDREKEEPDIKNSTSKENNLGTTIKLYIKSDEFAHSFAGWFFERLNNINNESAGCERLDASMFCSNGSSNIYILYNSQLIEEYRSESDKECEQLFSNVVSKYKVTFLPNLDNGTQAVKSLYGPIRVLSCGTIFKGKECIGVFEEEFGLVQNPDDKNWKIFFTKINLKTAVQPPVTPSLPPCPVFDIECV
;
A
#
# COMPACT_ATOMS: atom_id res chain seq x y z
N MET A 1 -42.72 20.59 -2.80
CA MET A 1 -42.84 20.45 -1.34
C MET A 1 -43.36 19.06 -1.02
N GLN A 2 -42.48 18.17 -0.57
CA GLN A 2 -42.71 17.28 0.56
C GLN A 2 -41.37 16.58 0.84
N SER A 3 -40.55 17.28 1.63
CA SER A 3 -39.46 16.66 2.37
C SER A 3 -40.07 15.56 3.24
N LYS A 4 -39.67 14.31 3.03
CA LYS A 4 -39.83 13.27 4.04
C LYS A 4 -38.50 13.16 4.76
N ASP A 5 -38.41 13.93 5.83
CA ASP A 5 -37.50 13.67 6.94
C ASP A 5 -37.70 12.23 7.40
N PHE A 6 -36.77 11.35 7.06
CA PHE A 6 -36.62 10.09 7.76
C PHE A 6 -35.82 10.39 9.02
N SER A 7 -36.56 10.62 10.11
CA SER A 7 -36.01 10.67 11.46
C SER A 7 -35.16 9.42 11.71
N LEU A 8 -33.84 9.59 11.80
CA LEU A 8 -32.89 8.63 12.32
C LEU A 8 -33.12 8.47 13.83
N THR A 9 -34.23 7.81 14.19
CA THR A 9 -34.45 7.30 15.53
C THR A 9 -33.45 6.18 15.79
N SER A 10 -32.34 6.54 16.44
CA SER A 10 -31.57 5.77 17.45
C SER A 10 -31.58 4.23 17.41
N PHE A 11 -31.51 3.61 16.23
CA PHE A 11 -31.11 2.21 16.13
C PHE A 11 -29.60 2.14 16.33
N ARG A 12 -29.15 1.36 17.32
CA ARG A 12 -27.77 0.88 17.34
C ARG A 12 -27.59 0.10 16.05
N THR A 13 -26.88 0.68 15.10
CA THR A 13 -26.45 0.03 13.85
C THR A 13 -24.93 -0.09 13.91
N LEU A 14 -24.35 -0.96 13.08
CA LEU A 14 -22.89 -1.09 13.01
C LEU A 14 -22.20 0.23 12.69
N ASN A 15 -22.88 1.15 12.00
CA ASN A 15 -22.38 2.49 11.70
C ASN A 15 -22.01 3.32 12.96
N ASN A 16 -22.65 3.05 14.10
CA ASN A 16 -22.40 3.73 15.37
C ASN A 16 -21.69 2.84 16.41
N SER A 17 -21.26 1.63 16.01
CA SER A 17 -20.57 0.71 16.89
C SER A 17 -19.10 1.10 17.05
N LYS A 18 -18.54 0.91 18.25
CA LYS A 18 -17.09 1.02 18.50
C LYS A 18 -16.26 0.09 17.59
N PHE A 19 -16.90 -0.96 17.07
CA PHE A 19 -16.30 -1.92 16.16
C PHE A 19 -16.49 -1.58 14.68
N LYS A 20 -17.05 -0.41 14.33
CA LYS A 20 -17.25 0.02 12.93
C LYS A 20 -16.00 -0.15 12.08
N LYS A 21 -14.84 0.28 12.61
CA LYS A 21 -13.54 0.16 11.92
C LYS A 21 -13.16 -1.30 11.67
N GLY A 22 -13.41 -2.19 12.63
CA GLY A 22 -13.19 -3.62 12.48
C GLY A 22 -14.15 -4.28 11.48
N VAL A 23 -15.42 -3.89 11.51
CA VAL A 23 -16.43 -4.34 10.53
C VAL A 23 -16.01 -3.94 9.11
N LEU A 24 -15.55 -2.69 8.93
CA LEU A 24 -15.01 -2.21 7.66
C LEU A 24 -13.80 -3.04 7.21
N ASP A 25 -12.83 -3.25 8.11
CA ASP A 25 -11.63 -4.04 7.84
C ASP A 25 -11.97 -5.48 7.36
N LEU A 26 -12.97 -6.12 7.99
CA LEU A 26 -13.45 -7.44 7.55
C LEU A 26 -14.24 -7.38 6.24
N LEU A 27 -15.04 -6.33 6.00
CA LEU A 27 -15.77 -6.17 4.74
C LEU A 27 -14.83 -5.96 3.55
N TYR A 28 -13.75 -5.19 3.72
CA TYR A 28 -12.71 -5.03 2.69
C TYR A 28 -11.87 -6.28 2.47
N PHE A 29 -11.84 -7.21 3.44
CA PHE A 29 -11.20 -8.51 3.28
C PHE A 29 -12.05 -9.50 2.45
N LEU A 30 -13.37 -9.32 2.41
CA LEU A 30 -14.26 -10.19 1.65
C LEU A 30 -14.17 -9.94 0.14
N PRO A 31 -14.34 -10.96 -0.71
CA PRO A 31 -14.54 -10.77 -2.13
C PRO A 31 -15.75 -9.86 -2.41
N ASN A 32 -15.65 -9.01 -3.43
CA ASN A 32 -16.70 -8.04 -3.77
C ASN A 32 -18.09 -8.71 -3.94
N GLU A 33 -18.15 -9.90 -4.55
CA GLU A 33 -19.40 -10.66 -4.71
C GLU A 33 -20.06 -11.01 -3.36
N ASP A 34 -19.26 -11.35 -2.36
CA ASP A 34 -19.74 -11.67 -1.02
C ASP A 34 -20.22 -10.40 -0.31
N VAL A 35 -19.53 -9.26 -0.47
CA VAL A 35 -19.97 -7.96 0.06
C VAL A 35 -21.31 -7.54 -0.57
N TYR A 36 -21.48 -7.66 -1.88
CA TYR A 36 -22.76 -7.39 -2.55
C TYR A 36 -23.88 -8.32 -2.07
N SER A 37 -23.59 -9.62 -1.88
CA SER A 37 -24.54 -10.60 -1.36
C SER A 37 -24.97 -10.27 0.09
N ILE A 38 -24.05 -9.78 0.91
CA ILE A 38 -24.35 -9.36 2.29
C ILE A 38 -25.19 -8.08 2.26
N ALA A 39 -24.84 -7.08 1.45
CA ALA A 39 -25.60 -5.83 1.32
C ALA A 39 -27.06 -6.06 0.92
N GLN A 40 -27.30 -6.93 -0.06
CA GLN A 40 -28.66 -7.33 -0.46
C GLN A 40 -29.42 -8.03 0.68
N THR A 41 -28.72 -8.80 1.52
CA THR A 41 -29.35 -9.47 2.66
C THR A 41 -29.63 -8.50 3.81
N ALA A 42 -28.74 -7.53 4.04
CA ALA A 42 -28.86 -6.48 5.04
C ALA A 42 -30.04 -5.54 4.73
N SER A 43 -30.20 -5.14 3.46
CA SER A 43 -31.31 -4.27 3.02
C SER A 43 -32.65 -5.01 2.82
N ILE A 44 -32.71 -6.32 3.08
CA ILE A 44 -33.87 -7.18 2.76
C ILE A 44 -34.23 -7.05 1.25
N LYS A 45 -33.20 -6.98 0.39
CA LYS A 45 -33.29 -6.78 -1.07
C LYS A 45 -34.04 -5.52 -1.50
N ARG A 46 -34.17 -4.52 -0.61
CA ARG A 46 -34.84 -3.24 -0.93
C ARG A 46 -33.94 -2.24 -1.60
N VAL A 47 -32.62 -2.40 -1.45
CA VAL A 47 -31.60 -1.52 -2.01
C VAL A 47 -30.57 -2.38 -2.73
N ILE A 48 -30.30 -2.05 -3.99
CA ILE A 48 -29.29 -2.70 -4.83
C ILE A 48 -28.11 -1.73 -4.88
N PRO A 49 -26.95 -2.08 -4.31
CA PRO A 49 -25.76 -1.25 -4.42
C PRO A 49 -25.25 -1.18 -5.87
N GLU A 50 -24.92 0.02 -6.34
CA GLU A 50 -24.32 0.27 -7.66
C GLU A 50 -22.80 0.12 -7.64
N ASN A 51 -22.19 0.29 -6.46
CA ASN A 51 -20.74 0.19 -6.27
C ASN A 51 -20.39 -0.40 -4.88
N ILE A 52 -19.12 -0.76 -4.71
CA ILE A 52 -18.64 -1.45 -3.50
C ILE A 52 -18.76 -0.58 -2.24
N GLN A 53 -18.60 0.73 -2.37
CA GLN A 53 -18.67 1.66 -1.23
C GLN A 53 -20.12 1.77 -0.74
N GLU A 54 -21.08 1.86 -1.66
CA GLU A 54 -22.51 1.86 -1.34
C GLU A 54 -22.94 0.52 -0.73
N ALA A 55 -22.39 -0.60 -1.20
CA ALA A 55 -22.64 -1.91 -0.59
C ALA A 55 -22.19 -1.95 0.88
N ILE A 56 -21.00 -1.42 1.18
CA ILE A 56 -20.48 -1.31 2.54
C ILE A 56 -21.36 -0.40 3.40
N ASP A 57 -21.76 0.76 2.88
CA ASP A 57 -22.61 1.71 3.60
C ASP A 57 -23.99 1.11 3.93
N ILE A 58 -24.59 0.37 2.98
CA ILE A 58 -25.81 -0.40 3.20
C ILE A 58 -25.63 -1.41 4.33
N ILE A 59 -24.52 -2.15 4.36
CA ILE A 59 -24.27 -3.13 5.43
C ILE A 59 -24.15 -2.42 6.78
N LEU A 60 -23.42 -1.30 6.85
CA LEU A 60 -23.25 -0.55 8.09
C LEU A 60 -24.54 0.07 8.62
N ILE A 61 -25.41 0.55 7.71
CA ILE A 61 -26.67 1.21 8.05
C ILE A 61 -27.75 0.20 8.44
N TYR A 62 -27.89 -0.89 7.67
CA TYR A 62 -29.03 -1.81 7.83
C TYR A 62 -28.72 -3.03 8.73
N THR A 63 -27.47 -3.26 9.12
CA THR A 63 -27.12 -4.30 10.09
C THR A 63 -27.19 -3.75 11.52
N PRO A 64 -28.02 -4.33 12.40
CA PRO A 64 -28.23 -3.80 13.75
C PRO A 64 -27.02 -4.00 14.68
N ASP A 65 -26.45 -5.20 14.71
CA ASP A 65 -25.39 -5.56 15.65
C ASP A 65 -24.39 -6.54 15.06
N LEU A 66 -23.34 -6.82 15.82
CA LEU A 66 -22.27 -7.73 15.41
C LEU A 66 -22.74 -9.18 15.32
N ASP A 67 -23.68 -9.60 16.17
CA ASP A 67 -24.20 -10.97 16.13
C ASP A 67 -24.92 -11.22 14.81
N ARG A 68 -25.73 -10.25 14.37
CA ARG A 68 -26.37 -10.29 13.06
C ARG A 68 -25.34 -10.23 11.95
N PHE A 69 -24.31 -9.41 12.07
CA PHE A 69 -23.23 -9.31 11.09
C PHE A 69 -22.54 -10.67 10.87
N PHE A 70 -22.04 -11.30 11.93
CA PHE A 70 -21.37 -12.59 11.83
C PHE A 70 -22.31 -13.76 11.47
N SER A 71 -23.63 -13.55 11.55
CA SER A 71 -24.63 -14.52 11.09
C SER A 71 -24.84 -14.54 9.57
N TYR A 72 -24.30 -13.56 8.82
CA TYR A 72 -24.46 -13.54 7.37
C TYR A 72 -23.80 -14.76 6.74
N ARG A 73 -24.52 -15.45 5.86
CA ARG A 73 -24.08 -16.71 5.24
C ARG A 73 -22.71 -16.65 4.57
N ARG A 74 -22.33 -15.47 4.05
CA ARG A 74 -21.02 -15.26 3.41
C ARG A 74 -19.88 -15.08 4.40
N ILE A 75 -20.17 -14.78 5.65
CA ILE A 75 -19.19 -14.69 6.74
C ILE A 75 -19.06 -16.08 7.36
N THR A 76 -18.28 -16.93 6.70
CA THR A 76 -18.06 -18.32 7.12
C THR A 76 -16.92 -18.43 8.11
N SER A 77 -16.91 -19.49 8.93
CA SER A 77 -15.79 -19.77 9.84
C SER A 77 -14.45 -19.86 9.11
N LYS A 78 -14.41 -20.35 7.86
CA LYS A 78 -13.22 -20.35 7.01
C LYS A 78 -12.68 -18.94 6.77
N ILE A 79 -13.56 -17.99 6.43
CA ILE A 79 -13.20 -16.59 6.21
C ILE A 79 -12.74 -15.94 7.51
N LEU A 80 -13.42 -16.19 8.63
CA LEU A 80 -13.03 -15.65 9.94
C LEU A 80 -11.65 -16.16 10.37
N THR A 81 -11.36 -17.44 10.15
CA THR A 81 -10.04 -18.03 10.40
C THR A 81 -8.98 -17.43 9.48
N GLN A 82 -9.26 -17.27 8.18
CA GLN A 82 -8.34 -16.62 7.25
C GLN A 82 -8.05 -15.17 7.64
N TYR A 83 -9.08 -14.43 8.02
CA TYR A 83 -8.94 -13.05 8.50
C TYR A 83 -8.09 -12.98 9.78
N LEU A 84 -8.31 -13.87 10.75
CA LEU A 84 -7.49 -13.95 11.97
C LEU A 84 -6.04 -14.32 11.69
N ASN A 85 -5.80 -15.27 10.78
CA ASN A 85 -4.47 -15.68 10.36
C ASN A 85 -3.70 -14.53 9.68
N VAL A 86 -4.36 -13.78 8.79
CA VAL A 86 -3.78 -12.58 8.13
C VAL A 86 -3.47 -11.49 9.16
N ASN A 87 -4.24 -11.39 10.24
CA ASN A 87 -3.95 -10.49 11.35
C ASN A 87 -3.04 -11.11 12.44
N ASN A 88 -2.36 -12.23 12.14
CA ASN A 88 -1.39 -12.91 13.01
C ASN A 88 -1.93 -13.38 14.37
N VAL A 89 -3.22 -13.66 14.48
CA VAL A 89 -3.80 -14.24 15.69
C VAL A 89 -3.65 -15.77 15.64
N ILE A 90 -2.73 -16.30 16.46
CA ILE A 90 -2.48 -17.74 16.55
C ILE A 90 -3.62 -18.40 17.35
N LEU A 91 -4.52 -19.07 16.64
CA LEU A 91 -5.59 -19.87 17.26
C LEU A 91 -5.02 -21.21 17.78
N LYS A 92 -5.10 -21.43 19.08
CA LYS A 92 -4.65 -22.68 19.72
C LYS A 92 -5.74 -23.75 19.62
N GLY A 93 -5.60 -24.72 18.71
CA GLY A 93 -6.42 -25.94 18.64
C GLY A 93 -7.79 -25.82 17.92
N TYR A 94 -8.67 -26.83 18.11
CA TYR A 94 -10.02 -26.87 17.53
C TYR A 94 -10.84 -25.67 18.01
N THR A 95 -11.22 -24.79 17.08
CA THR A 95 -11.86 -23.51 17.39
C THR A 95 -13.31 -23.49 16.91
N THR A 96 -14.23 -23.21 17.83
CA THR A 96 -15.66 -23.06 17.52
C THR A 96 -15.92 -21.70 16.86
N ASN A 97 -17.03 -21.57 16.11
CA ASN A 97 -17.38 -20.31 15.45
C ASN A 97 -17.51 -19.14 16.44
N GLN A 98 -18.01 -19.39 17.65
CA GLN A 98 -18.06 -18.38 18.71
C GLN A 98 -16.68 -17.95 19.18
N HIS A 99 -15.73 -18.88 19.31
CA HIS A 99 -14.35 -18.55 19.66
C HIS A 99 -13.69 -17.69 18.58
N LEU A 100 -13.96 -17.95 17.29
CA LEU A 100 -13.46 -17.11 16.19
C LEU A 100 -14.00 -15.68 16.30
N ILE A 101 -15.31 -15.54 16.54
CA ILE A 101 -15.95 -14.23 16.68
C ILE A 101 -15.38 -13.47 17.89
N SER A 102 -15.21 -14.12 19.04
CA SER A 102 -14.62 -13.50 20.23
C SER A 102 -13.18 -13.04 19.99
N SER A 103 -12.35 -13.88 19.36
CA SER A 103 -10.96 -13.50 19.02
C SER A 103 -10.91 -12.31 18.04
N ILE A 104 -11.86 -12.21 17.11
CA ILE A 104 -11.98 -11.05 16.21
C ILE A 104 -12.40 -9.80 16.97
N GLN A 105 -13.34 -9.91 17.92
CA GLN A 105 -13.76 -8.78 18.75
C GLN A 105 -12.63 -8.29 19.65
N GLU A 106 -11.82 -9.18 20.23
CA GLU A 106 -10.62 -8.83 21.01
C GLU A 106 -9.54 -8.17 20.14
N LEU A 107 -9.33 -8.69 18.92
CA LEU A 107 -8.47 -8.06 17.93
C LEU A 107 -8.97 -6.66 17.60
N TRP A 108 -10.27 -6.47 17.35
CA TRP A 108 -10.78 -5.13 17.04
C TRP A 108 -10.74 -4.19 18.25
N ALA A 109 -10.98 -4.70 19.46
CA ALA A 109 -10.88 -3.91 20.68
C ALA A 109 -9.44 -3.40 20.89
N SER A 110 -8.43 -4.25 20.67
CA SER A 110 -7.02 -3.88 20.78
C SER A 110 -6.51 -3.04 19.61
N LYS A 111 -6.95 -3.32 18.38
CA LYS A 111 -6.49 -2.68 17.13
C LYS A 111 -7.16 -1.32 16.86
N PHE A 112 -8.40 -1.13 17.31
CA PHE A 112 -9.22 0.03 16.93
C PHE A 112 -9.86 0.79 18.08
N CYS A 113 -9.72 0.31 19.32
CA CYS A 113 -10.28 0.94 20.50
C CYS A 113 -9.15 1.39 21.43
N ASP A 114 -8.61 2.60 21.26
CA ASP A 114 -8.02 3.32 22.38
C ASP A 114 -7.94 4.84 22.21
N ARG A 115 -8.45 5.48 23.29
CA ARG A 115 -8.28 6.85 23.80
C ARG A 115 -8.57 8.05 22.90
N GLU A 116 -9.83 8.48 22.98
CA GLU A 116 -10.14 9.91 22.93
C GLU A 116 -9.43 10.64 24.09
N LYS A 117 -8.72 11.75 23.75
CA LYS A 117 -8.21 12.86 24.60
C LYS A 117 -6.85 12.66 25.31
N GLU A 118 -5.82 13.40 24.88
CA GLU A 118 -5.27 14.62 25.53
C GLU A 118 -3.93 15.07 24.89
N GLU A 119 -3.73 16.39 24.82
CA GLU A 119 -2.55 17.12 24.33
C GLU A 119 -1.29 16.91 25.20
N PRO A 120 -0.08 17.24 24.69
CA PRO A 120 1.18 16.94 25.38
C PRO A 120 1.55 18.03 26.38
N ASP A 121 1.96 17.62 27.58
CA ASP A 121 2.76 18.47 28.45
C ASP A 121 4.00 17.73 28.96
N ILE A 122 5.13 18.42 28.84
CA ILE A 122 6.48 17.93 29.06
C ILE A 122 6.76 17.87 30.56
N LYS A 123 7.27 16.74 31.08
CA LYS A 123 8.39 16.70 32.06
C LYS A 123 8.87 15.28 32.39
N ASN A 124 10.19 15.18 32.39
CA ASN A 124 11.05 14.05 32.76
C ASN A 124 10.69 13.38 34.10
N SER A 125 10.85 12.05 34.20
CA SER A 125 11.94 11.41 35.01
C SER A 125 11.77 9.89 35.13
N THR A 126 12.76 9.18 34.59
CA THR A 126 13.57 8.14 35.26
C THR A 126 12.90 6.83 35.76
N SER A 127 13.05 5.80 34.91
CA SER A 127 13.33 4.38 35.17
C SER A 127 12.56 3.63 36.28
N LYS A 128 11.73 2.67 35.84
CA LYS A 128 11.77 1.29 36.34
C LYS A 128 11.58 0.32 35.18
N GLU A 129 12.60 -0.52 34.98
CA GLU A 129 12.57 -1.68 34.10
C GLU A 129 11.42 -2.61 34.51
N ASN A 130 10.55 -2.91 33.56
CA ASN A 130 9.76 -4.14 33.53
C ASN A 130 9.88 -4.71 32.11
N ASN A 131 10.64 -5.79 31.99
CA ASN A 131 10.73 -6.61 30.78
C ASN A 131 9.37 -7.24 30.47
N LEU A 132 8.70 -6.74 29.43
CA LEU A 132 7.77 -7.52 28.60
C LEU A 132 7.89 -6.99 27.17
N GLY A 133 8.54 -7.76 26.30
CA GLY A 133 8.89 -7.37 24.93
C GLY A 133 7.67 -6.96 24.11
N THR A 134 7.43 -5.66 24.03
CA THR A 134 6.45 -5.05 23.15
C THR A 134 7.22 -4.56 21.93
N THR A 135 7.13 -5.30 20.82
CA THR A 135 7.70 -4.87 19.54
C THR A 135 7.05 -3.56 19.13
N ILE A 136 7.78 -2.45 19.24
CA ILE A 136 7.33 -1.14 18.78
C ILE A 136 7.26 -1.22 17.25
N LYS A 137 6.03 -1.28 16.71
CA LYS A 137 5.82 -1.14 15.26
C LYS A 137 6.13 0.30 14.85
N LEU A 138 7.15 0.46 14.01
CA LEU A 138 7.55 1.75 13.47
C LEU A 138 6.78 2.01 12.19
N TYR A 139 6.15 3.19 12.10
CA TYR A 139 5.42 3.63 10.93
C TYR A 139 6.15 4.81 10.28
N ILE A 140 6.21 4.81 8.96
CA ILE A 140 6.66 5.94 8.14
C ILE A 140 5.49 6.44 7.31
N LYS A 141 5.43 7.74 7.04
CA LYS A 141 4.44 8.28 6.12
C LYS A 141 4.77 7.88 4.68
N SER A 142 3.74 7.60 3.89
CA SER A 142 3.91 7.04 2.55
C SER A 142 4.65 7.96 1.58
N ASP A 143 4.51 9.27 1.75
CA ASP A 143 5.32 10.29 1.09
C ASP A 143 6.79 10.17 1.52
N GLU A 144 7.11 10.22 2.82
CA GLU A 144 8.47 10.08 3.34
C GLU A 144 9.16 8.78 2.87
N PHE A 145 8.40 7.68 2.82
CA PHE A 145 8.86 6.40 2.27
C PHE A 145 9.17 6.49 0.78
N ALA A 146 8.27 7.05 -0.02
CA ALA A 146 8.47 7.19 -1.46
C ALA A 146 9.68 8.07 -1.78
N HIS A 147 9.84 9.19 -1.05
CA HIS A 147 10.98 10.09 -1.19
C HIS A 147 12.29 9.37 -0.86
N SER A 148 12.32 8.66 0.27
CA SER A 148 13.49 7.93 0.73
C SER A 148 13.87 6.80 -0.24
N PHE A 149 12.89 6.01 -0.70
CA PHE A 149 13.10 4.94 -1.68
C PHE A 149 13.59 5.48 -3.03
N ALA A 150 12.93 6.49 -3.61
CA ALA A 150 13.30 7.02 -4.92
C ALA A 150 14.69 7.67 -4.88
N GLY A 151 14.98 8.46 -3.85
CA GLY A 151 16.31 9.06 -3.65
C GLY A 151 17.40 7.98 -3.59
N TRP A 152 17.18 6.96 -2.76
CA TRP A 152 18.08 5.82 -2.59
C TRP A 152 18.32 5.03 -3.88
N PHE A 153 17.25 4.76 -4.64
CA PHE A 153 17.32 3.97 -5.88
C PHE A 153 18.04 4.72 -6.99
N PHE A 154 17.65 5.97 -7.27
CA PHE A 154 18.25 6.74 -8.37
C PHE A 154 19.69 7.15 -8.07
N GLU A 155 20.08 7.34 -6.81
CA GLU A 155 21.48 7.51 -6.42
C GLU A 155 22.33 6.29 -6.85
N ARG A 156 21.89 5.08 -6.49
CA ARG A 156 22.57 3.82 -6.85
C ARG A 156 22.58 3.56 -8.35
N LEU A 157 21.47 3.89 -9.03
CA LEU A 157 21.36 3.79 -10.47
C LEU A 157 22.35 4.73 -11.17
N ASN A 158 22.45 5.97 -10.70
CA ASN A 158 23.40 6.95 -11.25
C ASN A 158 24.87 6.57 -11.00
N ASN A 159 25.15 5.87 -9.90
CA ASN A 159 26.48 5.39 -9.57
C ASN A 159 27.01 4.29 -10.52
N ILE A 160 26.16 3.69 -11.38
CA ILE A 160 26.61 2.78 -12.44
C ILE A 160 27.58 3.49 -13.40
N ASN A 161 27.32 4.76 -13.71
CA ASN A 161 28.19 5.57 -14.57
C ASN A 161 29.32 6.27 -13.80
N ASN A 162 29.42 6.09 -12.47
CA ASN A 162 30.45 6.68 -11.64
C ASN A 162 31.59 5.69 -11.39
N GLU A 163 32.80 6.04 -11.83
CA GLU A 163 33.99 5.19 -11.71
C GLU A 163 34.69 5.31 -10.34
N SER A 164 34.18 6.15 -9.44
CA SER A 164 34.74 6.35 -8.11
C SER A 164 34.68 5.06 -7.27
N ALA A 165 35.79 4.67 -6.68
CA ALA A 165 35.87 3.51 -5.79
C ALA A 165 34.99 3.73 -4.54
N GLY A 166 34.16 2.74 -4.20
CA GLY A 166 33.34 2.74 -2.99
C GLY A 166 31.91 3.28 -3.14
N CYS A 167 31.50 3.73 -4.33
CA CYS A 167 30.10 4.09 -4.56
C CYS A 167 29.22 2.83 -4.58
N GLU A 168 28.18 2.81 -3.74
CA GLU A 168 27.15 1.76 -3.79
C GLU A 168 26.35 1.90 -5.10
N ARG A 169 26.29 0.80 -5.85
CA ARG A 169 25.58 0.71 -7.12
C ARG A 169 24.33 -0.16 -6.95
N LEU A 170 23.50 -0.16 -7.98
CA LEU A 170 22.40 -1.11 -8.08
C LEU A 170 22.94 -2.54 -7.94
N ASP A 171 22.27 -3.37 -7.14
CA ASP A 171 22.64 -4.75 -6.88
C ASP A 171 21.41 -5.67 -6.96
N ALA A 172 21.63 -6.93 -7.35
CA ALA A 172 20.56 -7.92 -7.50
C ALA A 172 19.76 -8.13 -6.20
N SER A 173 20.38 -8.01 -5.02
CA SER A 173 19.71 -8.19 -3.72
C SER A 173 18.56 -7.21 -3.45
N MET A 174 18.52 -6.09 -4.19
CA MET A 174 17.45 -5.08 -4.14
C MET A 174 16.14 -5.57 -4.79
N PHE A 175 16.23 -6.59 -5.64
CA PHE A 175 15.11 -7.18 -6.37
C PHE A 175 14.66 -8.49 -5.72
N CYS A 176 13.40 -8.86 -5.94
CA CYS A 176 12.93 -10.21 -5.66
C CYS A 176 13.53 -11.21 -6.65
N SER A 177 13.79 -12.44 -6.20
CA SER A 177 14.31 -13.51 -7.07
C SER A 177 13.37 -13.88 -8.22
N ASN A 178 12.08 -13.61 -8.08
CA ASN A 178 11.05 -13.71 -9.11
C ASN A 178 10.55 -12.33 -9.58
N GLY A 179 11.37 -11.29 -9.40
CA GLY A 179 11.03 -9.93 -9.79
C GLY A 179 11.08 -9.74 -11.31
N SER A 180 10.52 -8.63 -11.79
CA SER A 180 10.52 -8.27 -13.22
C SER A 180 10.83 -6.80 -13.44
N SER A 181 11.52 -6.47 -14.54
CA SER A 181 11.79 -5.10 -14.93
C SER A 181 11.49 -4.89 -16.40
N ASN A 182 10.76 -3.80 -16.72
CA ASN A 182 10.46 -3.41 -18.09
C ASN A 182 10.92 -1.98 -18.36
N ILE A 183 11.78 -1.80 -19.36
CA ILE A 183 12.28 -0.49 -19.79
C ILE A 183 11.74 -0.20 -21.19
N TYR A 184 11.03 0.92 -21.33
CA TYR A 184 10.47 1.40 -22.59
C TYR A 184 11.18 2.70 -22.99
N ILE A 185 11.75 2.74 -24.19
CA ILE A 185 12.36 3.95 -24.75
C ILE A 185 11.40 4.52 -25.79
N LEU A 186 10.92 5.74 -25.53
CA LEU A 186 9.97 6.43 -26.38
C LEU A 186 10.59 7.69 -26.98
N TYR A 187 10.34 7.89 -28.27
CA TYR A 187 10.65 9.14 -28.98
C TYR A 187 9.36 9.71 -29.54
N ASN A 188 9.03 10.96 -29.18
CA ASN A 188 7.76 11.59 -29.57
C ASN A 188 6.52 10.69 -29.32
N SER A 189 6.49 10.04 -28.16
CA SER A 189 5.43 9.09 -27.73
C SER A 189 5.32 7.80 -28.54
N GLN A 190 6.26 7.51 -29.45
CA GLN A 190 6.36 6.24 -30.15
C GLN A 190 7.40 5.35 -29.47
N LEU A 191 7.04 4.08 -29.22
CA LEU A 191 7.96 3.10 -28.68
C LEU A 191 9.04 2.76 -29.72
N ILE A 192 10.31 2.95 -29.36
CA ILE A 192 11.45 2.68 -30.22
C ILE A 192 12.19 1.43 -29.76
N GLU A 193 12.38 1.27 -28.45
CA GLU A 193 13.04 0.09 -27.87
C GLU A 193 12.29 -0.37 -26.62
N GLU A 194 12.24 -1.69 -26.42
CA GLU A 194 11.67 -2.31 -25.23
C GLU A 194 12.63 -3.38 -24.72
N TYR A 195 12.85 -3.37 -23.42
CA TYR A 195 13.65 -4.36 -22.73
C TYR A 195 12.88 -4.95 -21.57
N ARG A 196 13.06 -6.25 -21.35
CA ARG A 196 12.40 -7.01 -20.29
C ARG A 196 13.41 -7.94 -19.64
N SER A 197 13.22 -8.16 -18.36
CA SER A 197 14.01 -9.12 -17.58
C SER A 197 13.13 -9.79 -16.53
N GLU A 198 13.50 -11.01 -16.18
CA GLU A 198 12.85 -11.79 -15.13
C GLU A 198 13.95 -12.34 -14.21
N SER A 199 13.72 -12.30 -12.90
CA SER A 199 14.72 -12.52 -11.83
C SER A 199 15.54 -11.30 -11.42
N ASP A 200 16.04 -11.37 -10.19
CA ASP A 200 16.84 -10.35 -9.53
C ASP A 200 18.10 -9.96 -10.33
N LYS A 201 18.88 -10.95 -10.77
CA LYS A 201 20.13 -10.74 -11.52
C LYS A 201 19.89 -10.11 -12.88
N GLU A 202 18.88 -10.58 -13.61
CA GLU A 202 18.57 -10.02 -14.92
C GLU A 202 18.01 -8.59 -14.81
N CYS A 203 17.25 -8.29 -13.75
CA CYS A 203 16.77 -6.93 -13.48
C CYS A 203 17.92 -5.96 -13.23
N GLU A 204 18.87 -6.29 -12.34
CA GLU A 204 20.06 -5.47 -12.11
C GLU A 204 20.85 -5.27 -13.42
N GLN A 205 21.15 -6.35 -14.13
CA GLN A 205 21.89 -6.29 -15.39
C GLN A 205 21.19 -5.43 -16.44
N LEU A 206 19.87 -5.52 -16.53
CA LEU A 206 19.10 -4.73 -17.49
C LEU A 206 19.28 -3.23 -17.25
N PHE A 207 19.11 -2.76 -16.01
CA PHE A 207 19.35 -1.36 -15.66
C PHE A 207 20.81 -0.96 -15.87
N SER A 208 21.76 -1.78 -15.40
CA SER A 208 23.20 -1.55 -15.60
C SER A 208 23.57 -1.39 -17.07
N ASN A 209 23.02 -2.24 -17.94
CA ASN A 209 23.24 -2.19 -19.38
C ASN A 209 22.63 -0.93 -20.01
N VAL A 210 21.38 -0.58 -19.71
CA VAL A 210 20.72 0.60 -20.27
C VAL A 210 21.44 1.89 -19.83
N VAL A 211 21.69 2.04 -18.54
CA VAL A 211 22.36 3.21 -17.98
C VAL A 211 23.77 3.39 -18.55
N SER A 212 24.52 2.29 -18.69
CA SER A 212 25.86 2.30 -19.29
C SER A 212 25.84 2.54 -20.79
N LYS A 213 24.89 1.96 -21.54
CA LYS A 213 24.77 2.09 -22.99
C LYS A 213 24.46 3.53 -23.40
N TYR A 214 23.49 4.16 -22.74
CA TYR A 214 23.05 5.51 -23.10
C TYR A 214 23.81 6.62 -22.36
N LYS A 215 24.59 6.27 -21.33
CA LYS A 215 25.36 7.21 -20.48
C LYS A 215 24.46 8.29 -19.90
N VAL A 216 23.34 7.86 -19.34
CA VAL A 216 22.32 8.73 -18.78
C VAL A 216 22.41 8.85 -17.26
N THR A 217 21.90 9.95 -16.74
CA THR A 217 21.75 10.24 -15.31
C THR A 217 20.30 10.65 -15.06
N PHE A 218 19.74 10.14 -13.98
CA PHE A 218 18.36 10.37 -13.58
C PHE A 218 18.31 11.42 -12.47
N LEU A 219 17.44 12.41 -12.63
CA LEU A 219 17.12 13.37 -11.58
C LEU A 219 15.62 13.23 -11.27
N PRO A 220 15.25 12.47 -10.21
CA PRO A 220 13.85 12.35 -9.80
C PRO A 220 13.33 13.69 -9.30
N ASN A 221 12.09 14.03 -9.65
CA ASN A 221 11.37 15.11 -8.98
C ASN A 221 10.80 14.56 -7.67
N LEU A 222 11.56 14.71 -6.58
CA LEU A 222 11.16 14.19 -5.28
C LEU A 222 9.93 14.93 -4.73
N ASP A 223 9.90 16.27 -4.85
CA ASP A 223 8.85 17.11 -4.25
C ASP A 223 7.45 16.80 -4.77
N ASN A 224 7.27 16.82 -6.11
CA ASN A 224 5.94 16.69 -6.74
C ASN A 224 5.87 15.57 -7.77
N GLY A 225 6.98 14.86 -8.02
CA GLY A 225 7.04 13.78 -8.99
C GLY A 225 7.14 12.40 -8.36
N THR A 226 7.12 12.28 -7.03
CA THR A 226 7.31 11.01 -6.32
C THR A 226 6.22 10.79 -5.28
N GLN A 227 5.57 9.63 -5.29
CA GLN A 227 4.56 9.28 -4.30
C GLN A 227 4.38 7.76 -4.15
N ALA A 228 3.94 7.32 -2.97
CA ALA A 228 3.52 5.95 -2.76
C ALA A 228 2.00 5.83 -2.88
N VAL A 229 1.55 4.71 -3.45
CA VAL A 229 0.15 4.36 -3.65
C VAL A 229 -0.07 2.97 -3.09
N LYS A 230 -1.13 2.82 -2.29
CA LYS A 230 -1.52 1.53 -1.75
C LYS A 230 -2.07 0.65 -2.88
N SER A 231 -1.47 -0.52 -3.13
CA SER A 231 -2.05 -1.51 -4.04
C SER A 231 -3.16 -2.29 -3.35
N LEU A 232 -4.21 -2.61 -4.08
CA LEU A 232 -5.27 -3.53 -3.65
C LEU A 232 -4.76 -4.99 -3.55
N TYR A 233 -3.62 -5.30 -4.16
CA TYR A 233 -3.14 -6.67 -4.38
C TYR A 233 -1.87 -7.03 -3.59
N GLY A 234 -1.45 -6.20 -2.63
CA GLY A 234 -0.33 -6.53 -1.74
C GLY A 234 0.86 -5.55 -1.78
N PRO A 235 1.52 -5.31 -2.92
CA PRO A 235 2.73 -4.48 -2.94
C PRO A 235 2.42 -3.00 -2.67
N ILE A 236 3.35 -2.29 -2.03
CA ILE A 236 3.31 -0.82 -2.02
C ILE A 236 3.84 -0.35 -3.36
N ARG A 237 3.05 0.46 -4.08
CA ARG A 237 3.51 1.03 -5.35
C ARG A 237 4.21 2.34 -5.08
N VAL A 238 5.38 2.56 -5.67
CA VAL A 238 6.02 3.88 -5.70
C VAL A 238 6.03 4.35 -7.15
N LEU A 239 5.48 5.53 -7.38
CA LEU A 239 5.52 6.21 -8.67
C LEU A 239 6.57 7.32 -8.55
N SER A 240 7.48 7.40 -9.53
CA SER A 240 8.46 8.48 -9.60
C SER A 240 8.63 8.94 -11.03
N CYS A 241 8.55 10.25 -11.27
CA CYS A 241 8.90 10.86 -12.54
C CYS A 241 9.98 11.92 -12.33
N GLY A 242 10.77 12.15 -13.38
CA GLY A 242 11.84 13.13 -13.32
C GLY A 242 12.46 13.39 -14.68
N THR A 243 13.62 14.01 -14.68
CA THR A 243 14.35 14.38 -15.89
C THR A 243 15.55 13.47 -16.12
N ILE A 244 15.84 13.20 -17.39
CA ILE A 244 16.98 12.40 -17.82
C ILE A 244 18.03 13.33 -18.42
N PHE A 245 19.28 13.16 -18.00
CA PHE A 245 20.42 13.91 -18.51
C PHE A 245 21.42 13.01 -19.21
N LYS A 246 22.11 13.56 -20.20
CA LYS A 246 23.36 13.03 -20.75
C LYS A 246 24.45 14.07 -20.56
N GLY A 247 25.31 13.86 -19.57
CA GLY A 247 26.22 14.90 -19.10
C GLY A 247 25.45 16.10 -18.53
N LYS A 248 25.52 17.26 -19.18
CA LYS A 248 24.80 18.48 -18.77
C LYS A 248 23.52 18.75 -19.56
N GLU A 249 23.26 17.95 -20.59
CA GLU A 249 22.11 18.13 -21.48
C GLU A 249 20.91 17.36 -20.94
N CYS A 250 19.79 18.06 -20.73
CA CYS A 250 18.51 17.42 -20.43
C CYS A 250 17.94 16.83 -21.72
N ILE A 251 17.87 15.50 -21.81
CA ILE A 251 17.46 14.79 -23.03
C ILE A 251 16.00 14.33 -22.99
N GLY A 252 15.35 14.39 -21.84
CA GLY A 252 14.01 13.85 -21.70
C GLY A 252 13.49 13.78 -20.27
N VAL A 253 12.39 13.05 -20.12
CA VAL A 253 11.78 12.72 -18.84
C VAL A 253 11.64 11.22 -18.69
N PHE A 254 11.58 10.76 -17.45
CA PHE A 254 11.18 9.40 -17.15
C PHE A 254 9.89 9.37 -16.33
N GLU A 255 9.15 8.29 -16.46
CA GLU A 255 8.04 7.90 -15.59
C GLU A 255 8.27 6.46 -15.19
N GLU A 256 8.46 6.21 -13.90
CA GLU A 256 8.74 4.91 -13.35
C GLU A 256 7.73 4.50 -12.29
N GLU A 257 7.37 3.24 -12.32
CA GLU A 257 6.52 2.57 -11.34
C GLU A 257 7.28 1.41 -10.75
N PHE A 258 7.30 1.34 -9.42
CA PHE A 258 7.81 0.21 -8.65
C PHE A 258 6.67 -0.47 -7.90
N GLY A 259 6.70 -1.79 -7.84
CA GLY A 259 5.97 -2.59 -6.86
C GLY A 259 6.94 -3.11 -5.81
N LEU A 260 6.77 -2.67 -4.56
CA LEU A 260 7.62 -3.04 -3.45
C LEU A 260 6.91 -4.03 -2.54
N VAL A 261 7.61 -5.08 -2.16
CA VAL A 261 7.15 -6.07 -1.18
C VAL A 261 8.17 -6.18 -0.07
N GLN A 262 7.69 -6.39 1.16
CA GLN A 262 8.58 -6.67 2.26
C GLN A 262 8.99 -8.15 2.20
N ASN A 263 10.30 -8.41 2.20
CA ASN A 263 10.83 -9.75 2.26
C ASN A 263 10.46 -10.38 3.62
N PRO A 264 9.83 -11.57 3.65
CA PRO A 264 9.39 -12.19 4.90
C PRO A 264 10.52 -12.45 5.90
N ASP A 265 11.71 -12.76 5.40
CA ASP A 265 12.84 -13.25 6.21
C ASP A 265 13.60 -12.13 6.93
N ASP A 266 13.95 -11.06 6.21
CA ASP A 266 14.78 -9.96 6.74
C ASP A 266 14.03 -8.64 6.92
N LYS A 267 12.73 -8.61 6.58
CA LYS A 267 11.86 -7.42 6.64
C LYS A 267 12.31 -6.24 5.77
N ASN A 268 13.27 -6.44 4.86
CA ASN A 268 13.68 -5.41 3.92
C ASN A 268 12.69 -5.28 2.76
N TRP A 269 12.48 -4.06 2.30
CA TRP A 269 11.70 -3.79 1.09
C TRP A 269 12.51 -4.19 -0.15
N LYS A 270 11.89 -4.98 -1.03
CA LYS A 270 12.47 -5.42 -2.30
C LYS A 270 11.57 -5.07 -3.48
N ILE A 271 12.19 -4.84 -4.63
CA ILE A 271 11.52 -4.54 -5.89
C ILE A 271 10.98 -5.85 -6.47
N PHE A 272 9.65 -6.01 -6.44
CA PHE A 272 8.96 -7.14 -7.05
C PHE A 272 8.71 -6.90 -8.55
N PHE A 273 8.37 -5.67 -8.92
CA PHE A 273 8.38 -5.28 -10.32
C PHE A 273 8.78 -3.81 -10.48
N THR A 274 9.36 -3.46 -11.62
CA THR A 274 9.46 -2.08 -12.05
C THR A 274 9.15 -1.91 -13.53
N LYS A 275 8.56 -0.77 -13.88
CA LYS A 275 8.29 -0.36 -15.24
C LYS A 275 8.68 1.10 -15.41
N ILE A 276 9.59 1.38 -16.33
CA ILE A 276 10.04 2.74 -16.64
C ILE A 276 9.80 3.08 -18.11
N ASN A 277 9.26 4.26 -18.34
CA ASN A 277 9.17 4.91 -19.63
C ASN A 277 10.23 6.01 -19.71
N LEU A 278 11.21 5.87 -20.59
CA LEU A 278 12.19 6.90 -20.93
C LEU A 278 11.69 7.66 -22.15
N LYS A 279 11.29 8.92 -21.98
CA LYS A 279 10.70 9.75 -23.04
C LYS A 279 11.66 10.85 -23.45
N THR A 280 12.18 10.74 -24.67
CA THR A 280 13.00 11.78 -25.30
C THR A 280 12.07 12.72 -26.08
N ALA A 281 12.26 14.03 -25.92
CA ALA A 281 11.50 15.06 -26.63
C ALA A 281 12.43 16.03 -27.37
N VAL A 282 11.95 16.60 -28.48
CA VAL A 282 12.70 17.59 -29.29
C VAL A 282 12.78 18.95 -28.59
N GLN A 283 11.88 19.22 -27.64
CA GLN A 283 11.83 20.45 -26.85
C GLN A 283 12.34 20.21 -25.42
N PRO A 284 12.90 21.24 -24.75
CA PRO A 284 13.36 21.14 -23.36
C PRO A 284 12.20 20.63 -22.49
N PRO A 285 12.37 19.50 -21.79
CA PRO A 285 11.29 18.95 -20.99
C PRO A 285 11.00 19.84 -19.79
N VAL A 286 9.70 20.03 -19.49
CA VAL A 286 9.28 20.59 -18.21
C VAL A 286 9.45 19.52 -17.14
N THR A 287 9.86 19.91 -15.94
CA THR A 287 9.94 18.99 -14.80
C THR A 287 8.59 18.28 -14.59
N PRO A 288 8.52 16.95 -14.73
CA PRO A 288 7.26 16.24 -14.64
C PRO A 288 6.78 16.17 -13.19
N SER A 289 5.47 16.18 -12.99
CA SER A 289 4.83 16.06 -11.68
C SER A 289 3.69 15.06 -11.73
N LEU A 290 3.40 14.45 -10.59
CA LEU A 290 2.26 13.57 -10.39
C LEU A 290 1.09 14.35 -9.75
N PRO A 291 -0.16 13.92 -10.00
CA PRO A 291 -1.31 14.45 -9.26
C PRO A 291 -1.19 14.05 -7.77
N PRO A 292 -1.66 14.89 -6.83
CA PRO A 292 -1.62 14.58 -5.40
C PRO A 292 -2.29 13.26 -5.06
N CYS A 293 -1.68 12.49 -4.15
CA CYS A 293 -2.22 11.23 -3.64
C CYS A 293 -2.36 11.28 -2.10
N PRO A 294 -3.37 10.61 -1.52
CA PRO A 294 -3.51 10.53 -0.06
C PRO A 294 -2.29 9.90 0.61
N VAL A 295 -1.81 10.54 1.67
CA VAL A 295 -0.73 10.00 2.52
C VAL A 295 -1.30 8.97 3.49
N PHE A 296 -0.62 7.84 3.63
CA PHE A 296 -0.98 6.76 4.54
C PHE A 296 0.25 6.26 5.32
N ASP A 297 0.01 5.50 6.38
CA ASP A 297 1.10 4.91 7.17
C ASP A 297 1.58 3.59 6.55
N ILE A 298 2.90 3.45 6.44
CA ILE A 298 3.59 2.23 6.03
C ILE A 298 4.29 1.65 7.24
N GLU A 299 4.00 0.38 7.54
CA GLU A 299 4.66 -0.37 8.62
C GLU A 299 6.08 -0.76 8.18
N CYS A 300 7.10 -0.31 8.92
CA CYS A 300 8.50 -0.56 8.61
C CYS A 300 9.10 -1.74 9.39
N VAL A 301 8.45 -2.21 10.46
CA VAL A 301 8.93 -3.29 11.34
C VAL A 301 7.79 -4.11 11.91
#